data_AF-A0A2V9MGR2-F1
#
_entry.id   AF-A0A2V9MGR2-F1
#
_cell.length_a   1.000
_cell.length_b   1.000
_cell.length_c   1.000
_cell.angle_alpha   90.00
_cell.angle_beta   90.00
_cell.angle_gamma   90.00
#
_symmetry.space_group_name_H-M   'P 1'
#
loop_
_entity.id
_entity.type
_entity.pdbx_description
1 polymer ?
#
loop_
_entity_poly.entity_id
_entity_poly.type
_entity_poly.pdbx_seq_one_letter_code
_entity_poly.pdbx_strand_id
1 'polypeptide(L)'
;HRLSVFTPRSLDVDVVLDLMIHDLDAVLSFVNSPVREIRAAGIPILSDKVDIANARVEFESGCVANFTASRVSTERVRKLRFFQPRQYISIDYGRQDVMVFTVGTGKGEPSANPEIKVFKPQAEQEEPLRAEIRSFLQSVRTRNNPIVPLEVGRRALATALEILSQIQQHTLKVGAPAL
;
A
#
# COMPACT_ATOMS: atom_id res chain seq x y z
N HIS A 1 1.44 -1.59 4.60
CA HIS A 1 2.58 -1.45 5.54
C HIS A 1 3.81 -1.78 4.75
N ARG A 2 4.68 -0.78 4.56
CA ARG A 2 5.90 -0.91 3.79
C ARG A 2 7.07 -0.35 4.59
N LEU A 3 7.76 -1.25 5.27
CA LEU A 3 8.90 -0.94 6.11
C LEU A 3 10.16 -1.46 5.43
N SER A 4 11.16 -0.59 5.36
CA SER A 4 12.47 -0.86 4.79
C SER A 4 13.54 -0.53 5.83
N VAL A 5 14.63 -1.27 5.76
CA VAL A 5 15.86 -0.96 6.50
C VAL A 5 16.59 0.16 5.77
N PHE A 6 17.22 1.06 6.52
CA PHE A 6 17.95 2.18 5.96
C PHE A 6 19.06 1.72 5.00
N THR A 7 19.20 2.44 3.88
CA THR A 7 20.35 2.33 2.98
C THR A 7 20.85 3.73 2.58
N PRO A 8 22.14 3.95 2.30
CA PRO A 8 22.67 5.29 1.99
C PRO A 8 22.00 5.98 0.80
N ARG A 9 21.52 5.23 -0.19
CA ARG A 9 20.75 5.76 -1.35
C ARG A 9 19.38 6.31 -0.98
N SER A 10 18.91 6.05 0.25
CA SER A 10 17.55 6.40 0.65
C SER A 10 17.40 7.88 1.00
N LEU A 11 18.49 8.64 1.20
CA LEU A 11 18.45 10.02 1.69
C LEU A 11 17.77 11.00 0.71
N ASP A 12 17.80 10.69 -0.59
CA ASP A 12 17.36 11.59 -1.66
C ASP A 12 15.84 11.50 -1.95
N VAL A 13 15.10 10.61 -1.28
CA VAL A 13 13.69 10.31 -1.61
C VAL A 13 12.78 10.29 -0.40
N ASP A 14 11.56 10.82 -0.55
CA ASP A 14 10.53 10.79 0.49
C ASP A 14 9.80 9.43 0.52
N VAL A 15 9.58 8.86 1.71
CA VAL A 15 8.95 7.54 1.84
C VAL A 15 7.51 7.48 1.31
N VAL A 16 6.80 8.61 1.20
CA VAL A 16 5.46 8.65 0.62
C VAL A 16 5.52 8.37 -0.88
N LEU A 17 6.41 9.05 -1.61
CA LEU A 17 6.51 8.94 -3.07
C LEU A 17 7.28 7.69 -3.52
N ASP A 18 8.22 7.18 -2.72
CA ASP A 18 9.05 6.03 -3.11
C ASP A 18 8.54 4.70 -2.56
N LEU A 19 7.93 4.71 -1.36
CA LEU A 19 7.43 3.49 -0.72
C LEU A 19 5.91 3.44 -0.70
N MET A 20 5.25 4.45 -0.09
CA MET A 20 3.81 4.42 0.16
C MET A 20 2.99 4.38 -1.14
N ILE A 21 3.47 5.00 -2.23
CA ILE A 21 2.75 5.10 -3.51
C ILE A 21 2.32 3.75 -4.07
N HIS A 22 3.13 2.69 -3.88
CA HIS A 22 2.79 1.34 -4.32
C HIS A 22 1.59 0.76 -3.56
N ASP A 23 1.52 1.04 -2.26
CA ASP A 23 0.40 0.58 -1.43
C ASP A 23 -0.86 1.44 -1.74
N LEU A 24 -0.70 2.74 -2.03
CA LEU A 24 -1.79 3.63 -2.46
C LEU A 24 -2.39 3.15 -3.78
N ASP A 25 -1.56 2.87 -4.77
CA ASP A 25 -1.99 2.37 -6.08
C ASP A 25 -2.84 1.10 -5.97
N ALA A 26 -2.35 0.12 -5.20
CA ALA A 26 -3.07 -1.12 -4.94
C ALA A 26 -4.42 -0.85 -4.25
N VAL A 27 -4.44 -0.07 -3.17
CA VAL A 27 -5.67 0.18 -2.40
C VAL A 27 -6.69 0.98 -3.21
N LEU A 28 -6.28 2.02 -3.94
CA LEU A 28 -7.17 2.81 -4.79
C LEU A 28 -7.83 1.94 -5.87
N SER A 29 -7.11 0.95 -6.38
CA SER A 29 -7.62 -0.02 -7.35
C SER A 29 -8.62 -1.00 -6.74
N PHE A 30 -8.42 -1.43 -5.48
CA PHE A 30 -9.35 -2.34 -4.80
C PHE A 30 -10.63 -1.66 -4.31
N VAL A 31 -10.52 -0.46 -3.74
CA VAL A 31 -11.67 0.22 -3.08
C VAL A 31 -12.63 0.81 -4.10
N ASN A 32 -12.13 1.25 -5.27
CA ASN A 32 -12.91 1.82 -6.36
C ASN A 32 -13.97 2.86 -5.90
N SER A 33 -13.57 3.74 -4.98
CA SER A 33 -14.37 4.83 -4.43
C SER A 33 -13.53 6.11 -4.40
N PRO A 34 -14.14 7.30 -4.52
CA PRO A 34 -13.44 8.55 -4.27
C PRO A 34 -12.91 8.62 -2.83
N VAL A 35 -11.77 9.29 -2.68
CA VAL A 35 -11.21 9.66 -1.37
C VAL A 35 -12.03 10.82 -0.81
N ARG A 36 -12.47 10.68 0.44
CA ARG A 36 -13.26 11.67 1.18
C ARG A 36 -12.38 12.51 2.10
N GLU A 37 -11.47 11.87 2.85
CA GLU A 37 -10.62 12.54 3.83
C GLU A 37 -9.25 11.87 3.91
N ILE A 38 -8.20 12.67 4.08
CA ILE A 38 -6.84 12.20 4.37
C ILE A 38 -6.37 12.89 5.65
N ARG A 39 -5.86 12.08 6.58
CA ARG A 39 -5.08 12.56 7.74
C ARG A 39 -3.73 11.90 7.73
N ALA A 40 -2.66 12.67 7.75
CA ALA A 40 -1.31 12.13 7.72
C ALA A 40 -0.39 12.86 8.68
N ALA A 41 0.61 12.11 9.16
CA ALA A 41 1.71 12.61 9.96
C ALA A 41 2.98 11.89 9.52
N GLY A 42 4.09 12.63 9.45
CA GLY A 42 5.38 12.10 9.08
C GLY A 42 6.49 12.91 9.72
N ILE A 43 7.64 12.27 9.90
CA ILE A 43 8.78 12.86 10.61
C ILE A 43 10.07 12.60 9.82
N PRO A 44 10.91 13.64 9.63
CA PRO A 44 12.28 13.49 9.16
C PRO A 44 13.19 13.03 10.32
N ILE A 45 14.07 12.07 10.08
CA ILE A 45 14.96 11.49 11.10
C ILE A 45 16.43 11.58 10.66
N LEU A 46 16.72 11.23 9.41
CA LEU A 46 18.08 11.11 8.88
C LEU A 46 18.42 12.19 7.85
N SER A 47 17.41 12.80 7.23
CA SER A 47 17.56 13.94 6.32
C SER A 47 16.44 14.96 6.51
N ASP A 48 16.33 15.95 5.63
CA ASP A 48 15.21 16.89 5.52
C ASP A 48 13.94 16.25 4.92
N LYS A 49 14.02 15.01 4.45
CA LYS A 49 12.88 14.27 3.86
C LYS A 49 12.18 13.39 4.89
N VAL A 50 10.91 13.10 4.67
CA VAL A 50 10.14 12.25 5.57
C VAL A 50 10.71 10.83 5.56
N ASP A 51 11.15 10.36 6.73
CA ASP A 51 11.74 9.02 6.95
C ASP A 51 10.68 7.98 7.33
N ILE A 52 9.61 8.44 7.97
CA ILE A 52 8.47 7.63 8.38
C ILE A 52 7.19 8.44 8.24
N ALA A 53 6.17 7.84 7.66
CA ALA A 53 4.87 8.45 7.46
C ALA A 53 3.75 7.47 7.82
N ASN A 54 2.71 7.99 8.47
CA ASN A 54 1.43 7.33 8.65
C ASN A 54 0.33 8.17 7.97
N ALA A 55 -0.55 7.51 7.23
CA ALA A 55 -1.70 8.14 6.62
C ALA A 55 -2.96 7.31 6.84
N ARG A 56 -4.05 7.96 7.26
CA ARG A 56 -5.40 7.41 7.30
C ARG A 56 -6.18 8.05 6.16
N VAL A 57 -6.62 7.23 5.22
CA VAL A 57 -7.44 7.64 4.08
C VAL A 57 -8.84 7.05 4.26
N GLU A 58 -9.85 7.92 4.25
CA GLU A 58 -11.26 7.56 4.28
C GLU A 58 -11.88 7.78 2.91
N PHE A 59 -12.71 6.83 2.48
CA PHE A 59 -13.38 6.84 1.18
C PHE A 59 -14.87 7.14 1.34
N GLU A 60 -15.51 7.64 0.29
CA GLU A 60 -16.97 7.87 0.27
C GLU A 60 -17.78 6.59 0.52
N SER A 61 -17.23 5.42 0.19
CA SER A 61 -17.82 4.11 0.50
C SER A 61 -17.82 3.75 1.99
N GLY A 62 -17.19 4.56 2.85
CA GLY A 62 -16.95 4.25 4.26
C GLY A 62 -15.76 3.31 4.49
N CYS A 63 -15.06 2.89 3.42
CA CYS A 63 -13.79 2.17 3.56
C CYS A 63 -12.74 3.08 4.22
N VAL A 64 -11.92 2.52 5.09
CA VAL A 64 -10.80 3.21 5.73
C VAL A 64 -9.53 2.42 5.48
N ALA A 65 -8.52 3.10 4.93
CA ALA A 65 -7.21 2.52 4.68
C ALA A 65 -6.15 3.22 5.54
N ASN A 66 -5.35 2.41 6.25
CA ASN A 66 -4.24 2.89 7.07
C ASN A 66 -2.92 2.49 6.41
N PHE A 67 -2.11 3.48 6.11
CA PHE A 67 -0.80 3.34 5.49
C PHE A 67 0.29 3.69 6.49
N THR A 68 1.33 2.86 6.49
CA THR A 68 2.57 3.12 7.22
C THR A 68 3.71 2.81 6.27
N ALA A 69 4.54 3.82 6.03
CA ALA A 69 5.76 3.71 5.24
C ALA A 69 6.95 4.19 6.08
N SER A 70 8.04 3.44 6.05
CA SER A 70 9.26 3.79 6.78
C SER A 70 10.50 3.26 6.08
N ARG A 71 11.55 4.07 6.01
CA ARG A 71 12.90 3.66 5.57
C ARG A 71 13.89 3.48 6.71
N VAL A 72 13.45 3.63 7.96
CA VAL A 72 14.27 3.56 9.19
C VAL A 72 13.86 2.41 10.10
N SER A 73 13.26 1.36 9.54
CA SER A 73 12.82 0.20 10.31
C SER A 73 13.96 -0.79 10.54
N THR A 74 13.88 -1.57 11.62
CA THR A 74 14.81 -2.68 11.90
C THR A 74 14.54 -3.90 11.02
N GLU A 75 13.34 -4.02 10.46
CA GLU A 75 12.91 -5.16 9.66
C GLU A 75 12.30 -4.72 8.33
N ARG A 76 12.40 -5.59 7.32
CA ARG A 76 11.72 -5.40 6.03
C ARG A 76 10.32 -6.01 6.10
N VAL A 77 9.29 -5.18 5.98
CA VAL A 77 7.89 -5.62 5.97
C VAL A 77 7.19 -5.07 4.74
N ARG A 78 6.55 -5.95 3.97
CA ARG A 78 5.69 -5.56 2.84
C ARG A 78 4.38 -6.33 2.95
N LYS A 79 3.44 -5.79 3.70
CA LYS A 79 2.17 -6.45 4.01
C LYS A 79 0.97 -5.55 3.74
N LEU A 80 -0.03 -6.13 3.09
CA LEU A 80 -1.37 -5.56 2.92
C LEU A 80 -2.39 -6.47 3.59
N ARG A 81 -3.35 -5.89 4.29
CA ARG A 81 -4.34 -6.62 5.09
C ARG A 81 -5.72 -6.04 4.83
N PHE A 82 -6.67 -6.90 4.49
CA PHE A 82 -8.07 -6.53 4.31
C PHE A 82 -8.90 -7.12 5.44
N PHE A 83 -9.80 -6.30 5.95
CA PHE A 83 -10.77 -6.68 6.96
C PHE A 83 -12.15 -6.38 6.42
N GLN A 84 -12.96 -7.42 6.28
CA GLN A 84 -14.32 -7.33 5.77
C GLN A 84 -15.23 -8.24 6.62
N PRO A 85 -16.57 -8.12 6.50
CA PRO A 85 -17.46 -9.00 7.23
C PRO A 85 -17.08 -10.47 7.05
N ARG A 86 -16.80 -11.13 8.17
CA ARG A 86 -16.45 -12.56 8.26
C ARG A 86 -15.17 -12.99 7.52
N GLN A 87 -14.35 -12.07 7.04
CA GLN A 87 -13.12 -12.44 6.34
C GLN A 87 -11.95 -11.50 6.64
N TYR A 88 -10.77 -12.09 6.80
CA TYR A 88 -9.49 -11.42 6.93
C TYR A 88 -8.55 -11.97 5.86
N ILE A 89 -7.95 -11.08 5.07
CA ILE A 89 -7.00 -11.44 4.02
C ILE A 89 -5.67 -10.77 4.34
N SER A 90 -4.59 -11.55 4.37
CA SER A 90 -3.23 -11.06 4.55
C SER A 90 -2.40 -11.39 3.32
N ILE A 91 -1.83 -10.38 2.71
CA ILE A 91 -0.89 -10.49 1.59
C ILE A 91 0.49 -10.09 2.08
N ASP A 92 1.46 -10.98 1.92
CA ASP A 92 2.88 -10.71 2.15
C ASP A 92 3.60 -10.66 0.81
N TYR A 93 3.91 -9.45 0.32
CA TYR A 93 4.59 -9.27 -0.96
C TYR A 93 6.04 -9.75 -0.94
N GLY A 94 6.69 -9.74 0.22
CA GLY A 94 8.07 -10.21 0.35
C GLY A 94 8.17 -11.72 0.19
N ARG A 95 7.19 -12.44 0.77
CA ARG A 95 7.10 -13.90 0.67
C ARG A 95 6.26 -14.40 -0.50
N GLN A 96 5.61 -13.50 -1.22
CA GLN A 96 4.61 -13.80 -2.27
C GLN A 96 3.54 -14.80 -1.76
N ASP A 97 3.07 -14.56 -0.54
CA ASP A 97 2.11 -15.43 0.16
C ASP A 97 0.79 -14.70 0.41
N VAL A 98 -0.32 -15.45 0.29
CA VAL A 98 -1.66 -14.95 0.54
C VAL A 98 -2.34 -15.90 1.52
N MET A 99 -2.88 -15.34 2.60
CA MET A 99 -3.60 -16.06 3.63
C MET A 99 -5.01 -15.50 3.73
N VAL A 100 -6.02 -16.36 3.54
CA VAL A 100 -7.43 -16.00 3.65
C VAL A 100 -8.03 -16.73 4.84
N PHE A 101 -8.56 -15.98 5.80
CA PHE A 101 -9.24 -16.47 6.99
C PHE A 101 -10.72 -16.15 6.86
N THR A 102 -11.59 -17.15 6.87
CA THR A 102 -13.04 -16.99 6.71
C THR A 102 -13.77 -17.58 7.91
N VAL A 103 -14.68 -16.83 8.51
CA VAL A 103 -15.53 -17.31 9.61
C VAL A 103 -16.73 -18.05 9.03
N GLY A 104 -17.01 -19.26 9.53
CA GLY A 104 -18.12 -20.14 9.15
C GLY A 104 -17.86 -20.97 7.91
N THR A 105 -18.85 -21.06 7.02
CA THR A 105 -18.75 -21.87 5.80
C THR A 105 -17.92 -21.14 4.74
N GLY A 106 -16.82 -21.75 4.32
CA GLY A 106 -15.94 -21.23 3.27
C GLY A 106 -14.98 -22.29 2.76
N LYS A 107 -14.13 -21.91 1.81
CA LYS A 107 -12.99 -22.70 1.34
C LYS A 107 -11.89 -22.71 2.41
N GLY A 108 -11.10 -23.78 2.46
CA GLY A 108 -9.96 -23.90 3.37
C GLY A 108 -10.15 -24.94 4.46
N GLU A 109 -9.08 -25.15 5.22
CA GLU A 109 -9.01 -26.10 6.32
C GLU A 109 -9.34 -25.41 7.65
N PRO A 110 -9.94 -26.11 8.63
CA PRO A 110 -10.17 -25.56 9.95
C PRO A 110 -8.85 -25.07 10.59
N SER A 111 -8.89 -23.89 11.21
CA SER A 111 -7.80 -23.38 12.03
C SER A 111 -7.85 -23.98 13.45
N ALA A 112 -6.99 -23.49 14.35
CA ALA A 112 -7.09 -23.80 15.79
C ALA A 112 -8.48 -23.44 16.38
N ASN A 113 -9.16 -22.44 15.82
CA ASN A 113 -10.59 -22.23 16.04
C ASN A 113 -11.38 -22.91 14.90
N PRO A 114 -12.22 -23.92 15.16
CA PRO A 114 -13.00 -24.63 14.16
C PRO A 114 -13.97 -23.76 13.36
N GLU A 115 -14.38 -22.62 13.91
CA GLU A 115 -15.23 -21.65 13.20
C GLU A 115 -14.49 -20.86 12.13
N ILE A 116 -13.15 -20.90 12.12
CA ILE A 116 -12.32 -20.16 11.17
C ILE A 116 -11.68 -21.16 10.22
N LYS A 117 -11.92 -20.98 8.92
CA LYS A 117 -11.25 -21.71 7.86
C LYS A 117 -10.11 -20.89 7.27
N VAL A 118 -9.00 -21.55 7.00
CA VAL A 118 -7.79 -20.97 6.40
C VAL A 118 -7.60 -21.53 5.00
N PHE A 119 -7.53 -20.64 4.03
CA PHE A 119 -7.22 -20.96 2.65
C PHE A 119 -5.97 -20.20 2.23
N LYS A 120 -5.06 -20.90 1.53
CA LYS A 120 -3.85 -20.33 0.95
C LYS A 120 -3.96 -20.38 -0.57
N PRO A 121 -4.41 -19.30 -1.22
CA PRO A 121 -4.36 -19.21 -2.68
C PRO A 121 -2.92 -19.39 -3.17
N GLN A 122 -2.74 -20.13 -4.27
CA GLN A 122 -1.45 -20.18 -4.94
C GLN A 122 -1.23 -18.87 -5.70
N ALA A 123 -0.12 -18.20 -5.42
CA ALA A 123 0.36 -17.08 -6.22
C ALA A 123 1.18 -17.60 -7.40
N GLU A 124 0.94 -17.05 -8.58
CA GLU A 124 1.80 -17.33 -9.73
C GLU A 124 3.18 -16.71 -9.50
N GLN A 125 4.22 -17.54 -9.61
CA GLN A 125 5.59 -17.09 -9.43
C GLN A 125 6.14 -16.56 -10.75
N GLU A 126 5.89 -15.28 -10.98
CA GLU A 126 6.45 -14.54 -12.09
C GLU A 126 7.29 -13.36 -11.60
N GLU A 127 8.37 -13.05 -12.32
CA GLU A 127 9.18 -11.86 -12.08
C GLU A 127 8.35 -10.60 -12.44
N PRO A 128 8.09 -9.68 -11.48
CA PRO A 128 7.14 -8.58 -11.68
C PRO A 128 7.49 -7.64 -12.84
N LEU A 129 8.75 -7.28 -13.04
CA LEU A 129 9.16 -6.34 -14.09
C LEU A 129 8.97 -6.96 -15.47
N ARG A 130 9.28 -8.26 -15.62
CA ARG A 130 9.02 -9.03 -16.84
C ARG A 130 7.52 -9.11 -17.13
N ALA A 131 6.69 -9.33 -16.11
CA ALA A 131 5.23 -9.36 -16.26
C ALA A 131 4.70 -8.00 -16.75
N GLU A 132 5.18 -6.90 -16.14
CA GLU A 132 4.84 -5.53 -16.53
C GLU A 132 5.24 -5.22 -17.97
N ILE A 133 6.51 -5.47 -18.33
CA ILE A 133 7.01 -5.21 -19.69
C ILE A 133 6.25 -6.05 -20.72
N ARG A 134 5.95 -7.31 -20.42
CA ARG A 134 5.16 -8.17 -21.31
C ARG A 134 3.75 -7.59 -21.53
N SER A 135 3.07 -7.20 -20.45
CA SER A 135 1.74 -6.59 -20.49
C SER A 135 1.74 -5.30 -21.32
N PHE A 136 2.74 -4.45 -21.12
CA PHE A 136 2.93 -3.23 -21.90
C PHE A 136 3.10 -3.52 -23.40
N LEU A 137 4.04 -4.41 -23.76
CA LEU A 137 4.28 -4.79 -25.15
C LEU A 137 3.05 -5.42 -25.81
N GLN A 138 2.27 -6.22 -25.07
CA GLN A 138 1.02 -6.79 -25.56
C GLN A 138 -0.02 -5.71 -25.85
N SER A 139 -0.15 -4.73 -24.96
CA SER A 139 -1.08 -3.60 -25.14
C SER A 139 -0.71 -2.78 -26.37
N VAL A 140 0.58 -2.48 -26.57
CA VAL A 140 1.08 -1.79 -27.77
C VAL A 140 0.79 -2.57 -29.06
N ARG A 141 1.07 -3.89 -29.07
CA ARG A 141 0.86 -4.75 -30.25
C ARG A 141 -0.61 -4.88 -30.62
N THR A 142 -1.48 -5.02 -29.63
CA THR A 142 -2.92 -5.25 -29.85
C THR A 142 -3.74 -3.96 -29.93
N ARG A 143 -3.14 -2.81 -29.61
CA ARG A 143 -3.81 -1.51 -29.46
C ARG A 143 -4.98 -1.55 -28.47
N ASN A 144 -4.86 -2.41 -27.46
CA ASN A 144 -5.82 -2.50 -26.37
C ASN A 144 -5.43 -1.59 -25.19
N ASN A 145 -6.40 -1.33 -24.32
CA ASN A 145 -6.14 -0.61 -23.09
C ASN A 145 -5.19 -1.40 -22.19
N PRO A 146 -4.18 -0.76 -21.58
CA PRO A 146 -3.27 -1.42 -20.65
C PRO A 146 -4.00 -1.85 -19.38
N ILE A 147 -3.48 -2.89 -18.73
CA ILE A 147 -4.01 -3.41 -17.46
C ILE A 147 -4.00 -2.32 -16.37
N VAL A 148 -3.00 -1.43 -16.40
CA VAL A 148 -2.90 -0.27 -15.52
C VAL A 148 -2.95 1.01 -16.39
N PRO A 149 -4.13 1.64 -16.55
CA PRO A 149 -4.26 2.91 -17.26
C PRO A 149 -3.55 4.07 -16.58
N LEU A 150 -3.26 5.14 -17.33
CA LEU A 150 -2.60 6.36 -16.83
C LEU A 150 -3.35 6.96 -15.63
N GLU A 151 -4.68 6.92 -15.66
CA GLU A 151 -5.55 7.47 -14.64
C GLU A 151 -5.29 6.83 -13.27
N VAL A 152 -4.91 5.56 -13.25
CA VAL A 152 -4.57 4.84 -12.03
C VAL A 152 -3.33 5.46 -11.38
N GLY A 153 -2.24 5.60 -12.14
CA GLY A 153 -1.01 6.26 -11.68
C GLY A 153 -1.23 7.73 -11.29
N ARG A 154 -2.06 8.46 -12.05
CA ARG A 154 -2.41 9.86 -11.73
C ARG A 154 -3.13 9.96 -10.39
N ARG A 155 -4.07 9.06 -10.09
CA ARG A 155 -4.79 9.04 -8.81
C ARG A 155 -3.86 8.71 -7.65
N ALA A 156 -2.98 7.73 -7.82
CA ALA A 156 -1.98 7.37 -6.81
C ALA A 156 -1.06 8.55 -6.48
N LEU A 157 -0.54 9.21 -7.51
CA LEU A 157 0.30 10.41 -7.35
C LEU A 157 -0.46 11.56 -6.70
N ALA A 158 -1.68 11.87 -7.14
CA ALA A 158 -2.50 12.92 -6.54
C ALA A 158 -2.75 12.67 -5.05
N THR A 159 -3.05 11.42 -4.68
CA THR A 159 -3.26 11.02 -3.28
C THR A 159 -1.97 11.15 -2.46
N ALA A 160 -0.83 10.75 -3.04
CA ALA A 160 0.48 10.87 -2.39
C ALA A 160 0.88 12.33 -2.13
N LEU A 161 0.64 13.22 -3.10
CA LEU A 161 0.89 14.66 -2.95
C LEU A 161 -0.01 15.29 -1.88
N GLU A 162 -1.29 14.89 -1.81
CA GLU A 162 -2.19 15.33 -0.74
C GLU A 162 -1.71 14.84 0.63
N ILE A 163 -1.25 13.59 0.75
CA ILE A 163 -0.64 13.07 1.97
C ILE A 163 0.55 13.92 2.41
N LEU A 164 1.45 14.30 1.49
CA LEU A 164 2.57 15.19 1.80
C LEU A 164 2.10 16.57 2.29
N SER A 165 1.05 17.14 1.67
CA SER A 165 0.45 18.39 2.14
C SER A 165 -0.09 18.25 3.56
N GLN A 166 -0.80 17.17 3.87
CA GLN A 166 -1.32 16.88 5.20
C GLN A 166 -0.19 16.72 6.24
N ILE A 167 0.92 16.05 5.87
CA ILE A 167 2.10 15.94 6.73
C ILE A 167 2.68 17.32 7.03
N GLN A 168 2.85 18.17 6.02
CA GLN A 168 3.38 19.53 6.20
C GLN A 168 2.49 20.36 7.13
N GLN A 169 1.16 20.33 6.92
CA GLN A 169 0.19 21.01 7.79
C GLN A 169 0.23 20.47 9.22
N HIS A 170 0.38 19.16 9.40
CA HIS A 170 0.52 18.54 10.71
C HIS A 170 1.79 18.99 11.42
N THR A 171 2.94 19.00 10.73
CA THR A 171 4.23 19.49 11.26
C THR A 171 4.14 20.91 11.80
N LEU A 172 3.49 21.81 11.06
CA LEU A 172 3.25 23.19 11.49
C LEU A 172 2.39 23.27 12.77
N LYS A 173 1.35 22.43 12.89
CA LYS A 173 0.46 22.40 14.06
C LYS A 173 1.17 21.94 15.33
N VAL A 174 2.12 21.01 15.21
CA VAL A 174 2.85 20.46 16.38
C VAL A 174 4.09 21.27 16.74
N GLY A 175 4.37 22.38 16.05
CA GLY A 175 5.52 23.25 16.34
C GLY A 175 6.88 22.61 16.07
N ALA A 176 6.90 21.54 15.26
CA ALA A 176 8.16 20.97 14.77
C ALA A 176 8.74 21.87 13.67
N PRO A 177 10.08 21.91 13.51
CA PRO A 177 10.69 22.67 12.42
C PRO A 177 10.10 22.26 11.07
N ALA A 178 9.76 23.24 10.23
CA ALA A 178 9.18 22.99 8.92
C ALA A 178 10.14 22.17 8.05
N LEU A 179 9.57 21.18 7.34
CA LEU A 179 10.24 20.37 6.31
C LEU A 179 10.68 21.22 5.12
#